data_AF-A0A1Z9QGE0-F1
#
_entry.id   AF-A0A1Z9QGE0-F1
#
_cell.length_a   1.000
_cell.length_b   1.000
_cell.length_c   1.000
_cell.angle_alpha   90.00
_cell.angle_beta   90.00
_cell.angle_gamma   90.00
#
_symmetry.space_group_name_H-M   'P 1'
#
loop_
_entity.id
_entity.type
_entity.pdbx_description
1 polymer ?
#
loop_
_entity_poly.entity_id
_entity_poly.type
_entity_poly.pdbx_seq_one_letter_code
_entity_poly.pdbx_strand_id
1 'polypeptide(L)'
;MRVFHHLPSHTIGLAGLATVLLAAPLCGQSFDVTMPTTADRWMYPFNATPGYRPAGSVFGYNAYPDETSFDNRDGQIIVAFDTSEIVPTGQGAEGYDVSTMTFQITLAGNASGPIDPTVDDWRTYLPEEAKGALPDEDPGRPIELFAAGFRNGYERLTWAEGDSFSDTDLFGQNTRNVFSAEITPDGSLRDVSSSFTRDFTAIPLAIASFPGYEAGETPVEGEVATFELDTSDPLIQGWLGESLDEGRLVFAVTSLIGASQGDSVLTQFYLRENPLVEVGVRESSVITFSVDIIDVCEIPEDLNGDCIVDGADLGIFLSRWNTADESADYNEDGIVNGGDLGRLLAAFGL
;
A
#
# COMPACT_ATOMS: atom_id res chain seq x y z
N MET A 1 39.12 -33.32 -56.32
CA MET A 1 40.33 -33.24 -55.48
C MET A 1 40.25 -31.98 -54.62
N ARG A 2 39.69 -32.10 -53.41
CA ARG A 2 39.88 -31.18 -52.28
C ARG A 2 39.53 -31.99 -51.03
N VAL A 3 40.56 -32.29 -50.26
CA VAL A 3 40.53 -33.05 -49.01
C VAL A 3 40.27 -32.03 -47.91
N PHE A 4 39.33 -32.30 -47.00
CA PHE A 4 39.29 -31.65 -45.70
C PHE A 4 39.18 -32.71 -44.61
N HIS A 5 40.14 -32.63 -43.68
CA HIS A 5 40.33 -33.50 -42.53
C HIS A 5 39.26 -33.29 -41.45
N HIS A 6 38.87 -34.40 -40.81
CA HIS A 6 38.22 -34.41 -39.51
C HIS A 6 39.17 -33.90 -38.41
N LEU A 7 38.66 -33.01 -37.56
CA LEU A 7 39.18 -32.77 -36.22
C LEU A 7 38.11 -33.20 -35.21
N PRO A 8 38.45 -33.88 -34.10
CA PRO A 8 37.49 -34.25 -33.07
C PRO A 8 37.25 -33.07 -32.13
N SER A 9 35.98 -32.84 -31.81
CA SER A 9 35.49 -31.92 -30.79
C SER A 9 35.74 -32.50 -29.39
N HIS A 10 36.61 -31.87 -28.60
CA HIS A 10 36.70 -32.11 -27.17
C HIS A 10 35.68 -31.22 -26.44
N THR A 11 34.64 -31.82 -25.88
CA THR A 11 33.76 -31.21 -24.88
C THR A 11 34.44 -31.28 -23.52
N ILE A 12 34.91 -30.15 -23.01
CA ILE A 12 35.31 -29.98 -21.61
C ILE A 12 34.06 -29.51 -20.86
N GLY A 13 33.51 -30.36 -19.99
CA GLY A 13 32.46 -29.98 -19.06
C GLY A 13 33.04 -29.13 -17.93
N LEU A 14 32.54 -27.89 -17.78
CA LEU A 14 32.68 -27.14 -16.54
C LEU A 14 31.48 -27.46 -15.65
N ALA A 15 31.72 -28.20 -14.58
CA ALA A 15 30.79 -28.29 -13.46
C ALA A 15 30.88 -26.96 -12.67
N GLY A 16 29.84 -26.14 -12.74
CA GLY A 16 29.71 -24.95 -11.90
C GLY A 16 29.37 -25.36 -10.47
N LEU A 17 30.25 -25.03 -9.51
CA LEU A 17 29.92 -25.06 -8.09
C LEU A 17 28.80 -24.04 -7.86
N ALA A 18 27.60 -24.52 -7.51
CA ALA A 18 26.58 -23.68 -6.89
C ALA A 18 27.09 -23.29 -5.50
N THR A 19 27.48 -22.02 -5.35
CA THR A 19 27.79 -21.44 -4.05
C THR A 19 26.46 -20.98 -3.50
N VAL A 20 25.90 -21.69 -2.51
CA VAL A 20 24.79 -21.19 -1.73
C VAL A 20 25.36 -20.04 -0.88
N LEU A 21 25.12 -18.81 -1.30
CA LEU A 21 25.28 -17.66 -0.41
C LEU A 21 24.13 -17.75 0.59
N LEU A 22 24.47 -18.13 1.83
CA LEU A 22 23.61 -17.83 2.97
C LEU A 22 23.59 -16.30 3.09
N ALA A 23 22.42 -15.70 2.85
CA ALA A 23 22.20 -14.29 3.14
C ALA A 23 22.43 -14.09 4.64
N ALA A 24 23.28 -13.13 5.00
CA ALA A 24 23.37 -12.68 6.38
C ALA A 24 22.05 -12.00 6.77
N PRO A 25 21.62 -12.04 8.04
CA PRO A 25 20.48 -11.26 8.50
C PRO A 25 20.70 -9.77 8.18
N LEU A 26 19.70 -9.13 7.56
CA LEU A 26 19.72 -7.74 7.07
C LEU A 26 19.36 -6.71 8.15
N CYS A 27 19.26 -7.15 9.39
CA CYS A 27 18.72 -6.38 10.49
C CYS A 27 19.53 -5.11 10.79
N GLY A 28 18.82 -4.02 11.04
CA GLY A 28 19.38 -2.69 11.29
C GLY A 28 19.73 -1.90 10.03
N GLN A 29 19.21 -2.29 8.85
CA GLN A 29 19.36 -1.50 7.63
C GLN A 29 18.24 -0.47 7.49
N SER A 30 18.63 0.80 7.37
CA SER A 30 17.73 1.92 7.07
C SER A 30 17.70 2.24 5.59
N PHE A 31 16.51 2.58 5.09
CA PHE A 31 16.28 3.02 3.72
C PHE A 31 15.50 4.33 3.72
N ASP A 32 16.05 5.35 3.05
CA ASP A 32 15.31 6.55 2.67
C ASP A 32 14.97 6.44 1.18
N VAL A 33 13.68 6.33 0.88
CA VAL A 33 13.18 6.05 -0.46
C VAL A 33 12.38 7.24 -0.96
N THR A 34 12.73 7.74 -2.15
CA THR A 34 11.88 8.59 -2.97
C THR A 34 11.78 7.93 -4.34
N MET A 35 10.57 7.60 -4.78
CA MET A 35 10.38 6.96 -6.08
C MET A 35 9.08 7.40 -6.77
N PRO A 36 9.09 7.55 -8.10
CA PRO A 36 7.88 7.72 -8.87
C PRO A 36 7.08 6.42 -8.92
N THR A 37 5.80 6.53 -9.24
CA THR A 37 4.93 5.37 -9.47
C THR A 37 5.46 4.47 -10.58
N THR A 38 5.34 3.16 -10.39
CA THR A 38 5.70 2.15 -11.39
C THR A 38 4.51 1.78 -12.28
N ALA A 39 3.28 2.00 -11.81
CA ALA A 39 2.05 1.77 -12.54
C ALA A 39 0.92 2.64 -11.98
N ASP A 40 0.15 3.30 -12.84
CA ASP A 40 -1.04 4.03 -12.42
C ASP A 40 -2.22 3.80 -13.38
N ARG A 41 -3.43 3.94 -12.84
CA ARG A 41 -4.64 3.65 -13.62
C ARG A 41 -5.81 4.46 -13.12
N TRP A 42 -6.44 5.18 -14.04
CA TRP A 42 -7.81 5.66 -13.83
C TRP A 42 -8.79 4.48 -13.84
N MET A 43 -9.25 4.08 -12.65
CA MET A 43 -10.15 2.95 -12.45
C MET A 43 -11.60 3.43 -12.51
N TYR A 44 -12.11 3.52 -13.73
CA TYR A 44 -13.47 3.96 -14.07
C TYR A 44 -14.02 3.08 -15.20
N PRO A 45 -15.29 2.62 -15.17
CA PRO A 45 -15.83 1.66 -16.15
C PRO A 45 -15.75 2.12 -17.61
N PHE A 46 -15.73 3.44 -17.85
CA PHE A 46 -15.62 3.99 -19.21
C PHE A 46 -14.20 4.42 -19.59
N ASN A 47 -13.17 3.96 -18.85
CA ASN A 47 -11.78 4.14 -19.27
C ASN A 47 -11.45 3.22 -20.47
N ALA A 48 -11.52 3.77 -21.67
CA ALA A 48 -11.22 3.04 -22.91
C ALA A 48 -9.73 2.80 -23.19
N THR A 49 -8.82 3.45 -22.44
CA THR A 49 -7.36 3.39 -22.65
C THR A 49 -6.63 3.16 -21.32
N PRO A 50 -6.87 2.03 -20.64
CA PRO A 50 -6.17 1.71 -19.40
C PRO A 50 -4.64 1.64 -19.58
N GLY A 51 -3.89 2.24 -18.65
CA GLY A 51 -2.42 2.28 -18.67
C GLY A 51 -1.79 3.16 -19.75
N TYR A 52 -2.58 3.96 -20.46
CA TYR A 52 -2.08 4.90 -21.49
C TYR A 52 -2.73 6.28 -21.39
N ARG A 53 -3.43 6.54 -20.29
CA ARG A 53 -4.27 7.73 -20.18
C ARG A 53 -3.42 8.86 -19.60
N PRO A 54 -3.45 10.08 -20.17
CA PRO A 54 -2.62 11.17 -19.67
C PRO A 54 -3.10 11.76 -18.33
N ALA A 55 -4.37 11.54 -17.94
CA ALA A 55 -4.92 12.05 -16.70
C ALA A 55 -6.10 11.19 -16.22
N GLY A 56 -6.22 11.02 -14.91
CA GLY A 56 -7.34 10.35 -14.24
C GLY A 56 -8.12 11.35 -13.38
N SER A 57 -9.44 11.17 -13.26
CA SER A 57 -10.28 12.03 -12.42
C SER A 57 -10.85 11.27 -11.23
N VAL A 58 -10.99 11.96 -10.11
CA VAL A 58 -11.63 11.43 -8.90
C VAL A 58 -12.98 12.11 -8.69
N PHE A 59 -14.02 11.33 -8.39
CA PHE A 59 -15.39 11.83 -8.18
C PHE A 59 -16.33 10.76 -7.65
N GLY A 60 -17.42 11.22 -7.07
CA GLY A 60 -18.48 10.39 -6.52
C GLY A 60 -19.76 10.31 -7.37
N TYR A 61 -20.47 9.19 -7.21
CA TYR A 61 -21.84 8.95 -7.63
C TYR A 61 -22.78 8.95 -6.41
N ASN A 62 -23.31 10.12 -6.09
CA ASN A 62 -24.14 10.36 -4.90
C ASN A 62 -25.61 10.54 -5.32
N ALA A 63 -26.17 9.56 -6.02
CA ALA A 63 -27.55 9.63 -6.49
C ALA A 63 -28.55 9.60 -5.32
N TYR A 64 -29.59 10.43 -5.40
CA TYR A 64 -30.71 10.41 -4.48
C TYR A 64 -32.06 10.40 -5.25
N PRO A 65 -32.99 9.47 -4.95
CA PRO A 65 -32.86 8.36 -3.99
C PRO A 65 -31.72 7.40 -4.37
N ASP A 66 -31.24 6.60 -3.42
CA ASP A 66 -30.10 5.70 -3.62
C ASP A 66 -30.26 4.83 -4.87
N GLU A 67 -29.22 4.83 -5.70
CA GLU A 67 -29.12 3.98 -6.87
C GLU A 67 -27.86 3.13 -6.81
N THR A 68 -27.97 1.90 -7.29
CA THR A 68 -26.85 0.93 -7.30
C THR A 68 -26.22 0.78 -8.68
N SER A 69 -26.47 1.72 -9.59
CA SER A 69 -25.95 1.71 -10.96
C SER A 69 -24.43 1.82 -11.02
N PHE A 70 -23.82 2.46 -10.02
CA PHE A 70 -22.38 2.63 -9.85
C PHE A 70 -22.02 2.59 -8.36
N ASP A 71 -20.75 2.32 -8.06
CA ASP A 71 -20.20 2.57 -6.74
C ASP A 71 -20.23 4.07 -6.41
N ASN A 72 -20.38 4.42 -5.12
CA ASN A 72 -20.37 5.83 -4.72
C ASN A 72 -19.04 6.50 -5.02
N ARG A 73 -17.92 5.81 -4.83
CA ARG A 73 -16.58 6.24 -5.22
C ARG A 73 -16.34 5.79 -6.67
N ASP A 74 -17.05 6.42 -7.58
CA ASP A 74 -17.15 5.96 -8.97
C ASP A 74 -15.80 6.08 -9.70
N GLY A 75 -15.27 7.30 -9.78
CA GLY A 75 -13.95 7.58 -10.33
C GLY A 75 -12.86 7.56 -9.27
N GLN A 76 -11.89 6.66 -9.41
CA GLN A 76 -10.70 6.59 -8.56
C GLN A 76 -9.44 6.40 -9.42
N ILE A 77 -8.28 6.72 -8.86
CA ILE A 77 -6.97 6.45 -9.46
C ILE A 77 -6.24 5.43 -8.59
N ILE A 78 -5.85 4.31 -9.18
CA ILE A 78 -5.01 3.32 -8.54
C ILE A 78 -3.57 3.64 -8.88
N VAL A 79 -2.69 3.66 -7.87
CA VAL A 79 -1.28 3.99 -8.04
C VAL A 79 -0.43 2.95 -7.31
N ALA A 80 0.52 2.35 -8.01
CA ALA A 80 1.40 1.31 -7.48
C ALA A 80 2.87 1.73 -7.50
N PHE A 81 3.64 1.17 -6.57
CA PHE A 81 5.07 1.37 -6.42
C PHE A 81 5.71 0.01 -6.14
N ASP A 82 6.53 -0.49 -7.06
CA ASP A 82 7.27 -1.75 -6.89
C ASP A 82 8.56 -1.44 -6.10
N THR A 83 8.58 -1.80 -4.83
CA THR A 83 9.66 -1.45 -3.88
C THR A 83 10.75 -2.51 -3.80
N SER A 84 10.52 -3.71 -4.33
CA SER A 84 11.39 -4.89 -4.17
C SER A 84 12.84 -4.74 -4.64
N GLU A 85 13.13 -3.82 -5.57
CA GLU A 85 14.52 -3.52 -5.99
C GLU A 85 15.26 -2.57 -5.05
N ILE A 86 14.54 -1.90 -4.15
CA ILE A 86 15.05 -0.87 -3.23
C ILE A 86 15.06 -1.37 -1.79
N VAL A 87 13.91 -1.88 -1.33
CA VAL A 87 13.70 -2.40 0.03
C VAL A 87 13.59 -3.93 -0.05
N PRO A 88 14.38 -4.68 0.74
CA PRO A 88 14.32 -6.15 0.77
C PRO A 88 12.92 -6.66 1.12
N THR A 89 12.45 -7.66 0.39
CA THR A 89 11.18 -8.37 0.63
C THR A 89 11.37 -9.55 1.59
N GLY A 90 10.29 -10.14 2.08
CA GLY A 90 10.30 -11.41 2.81
C GLY A 90 10.93 -11.33 4.20
N GLN A 91 10.86 -10.17 4.87
CA GLN A 91 11.28 -10.00 6.27
C GLN A 91 10.13 -10.25 7.26
N GLY A 92 8.92 -10.55 6.76
CA GLY A 92 7.69 -10.56 7.54
C GLY A 92 7.13 -9.16 7.72
N ALA A 93 5.80 -9.02 7.80
CA ALA A 93 5.15 -7.71 7.89
C ALA A 93 5.65 -6.85 9.08
N GLU A 94 5.96 -7.50 10.21
CA GLU A 94 6.47 -6.82 11.41
C GLU A 94 7.98 -6.46 11.32
N GLY A 95 8.69 -6.92 10.28
CA GLY A 95 10.11 -6.61 10.04
C GLY A 95 10.38 -5.24 9.44
N TYR A 96 9.33 -4.44 9.22
CA TYR A 96 9.42 -3.10 8.62
C TYR A 96 8.92 -2.06 9.62
N ASP A 97 9.82 -1.24 10.14
CA ASP A 97 9.47 -0.06 10.94
C ASP A 97 9.49 1.18 10.04
N VAL A 98 8.31 1.59 9.56
CA VAL A 98 8.20 2.75 8.65
C VAL A 98 8.08 4.04 9.48
N SER A 99 9.13 4.84 9.54
CA SER A 99 9.13 6.05 10.37
C SER A 99 8.43 7.25 9.73
N THR A 100 8.39 7.32 8.40
CA THR A 100 7.66 8.36 7.66
C THR A 100 7.06 7.77 6.40
N MET A 101 5.91 8.27 5.95
CA MET A 101 5.34 7.90 4.66
C MET A 101 4.50 9.06 4.09
N THR A 102 4.89 9.53 2.91
CA THR A 102 4.20 10.59 2.17
C THR A 102 3.90 10.11 0.76
N PHE A 103 2.64 10.25 0.34
CA PHE A 103 2.21 10.05 -1.04
C PHE A 103 1.86 11.41 -1.66
N GLN A 104 2.27 11.62 -2.90
CA GLN A 104 2.03 12.86 -3.64
C GLN A 104 1.46 12.57 -5.03
N ILE A 105 0.55 13.42 -5.48
CA ILE A 105 -0.03 13.36 -6.84
C ILE A 105 -0.37 14.76 -7.35
N THR A 106 0.00 15.07 -8.60
CA THR A 106 -0.08 16.42 -9.16
C THR A 106 -1.37 16.64 -9.95
N LEU A 107 -2.04 17.77 -9.72
CA LEU A 107 -3.25 18.15 -10.44
C LEU A 107 -3.00 18.39 -11.93
N ALA A 108 -3.78 17.75 -12.80
CA ALA A 108 -3.80 17.93 -14.26
C ALA A 108 -4.82 18.98 -14.74
N GLY A 109 -5.48 19.64 -13.80
CA GLY A 109 -6.43 20.73 -14.01
C GLY A 109 -6.74 21.37 -12.66
N ASN A 110 -7.55 22.43 -12.64
CA ASN A 110 -7.98 22.99 -11.36
C ASN A 110 -8.82 21.98 -10.58
N ALA A 111 -8.73 22.01 -9.25
CA ALA A 111 -9.62 21.25 -8.40
C ALA A 111 -11.08 21.66 -8.67
N SER A 112 -12.00 20.69 -8.60
CA SER A 112 -13.42 20.91 -8.86
C SER A 112 -14.14 21.68 -7.75
N GLY A 113 -13.53 21.78 -6.58
CA GLY A 113 -14.07 22.43 -5.40
C GLY A 113 -12.96 22.90 -4.46
N PRO A 114 -13.33 23.59 -3.38
CA PRO A 114 -12.38 23.99 -2.35
C PRO A 114 -11.77 22.79 -1.62
N ILE A 115 -10.58 22.97 -1.06
CA ILE A 115 -9.93 21.99 -0.19
C ILE A 115 -10.76 21.83 1.06
N ASP A 116 -11.02 20.58 1.35
CA ASP A 116 -11.53 20.10 2.61
C ASP A 116 -10.49 19.14 3.22
N PRO A 117 -9.86 19.52 4.35
CA PRO A 117 -8.86 18.72 5.02
C PRO A 117 -9.44 17.74 6.05
N THR A 118 -10.76 17.53 6.10
CA THR A 118 -11.41 16.69 7.11
C THR A 118 -12.14 15.49 6.51
N VAL A 119 -12.37 14.46 7.33
CA VAL A 119 -13.18 13.31 6.91
C VAL A 119 -14.63 13.68 7.10
N ASP A 120 -15.37 13.69 6.01
CA ASP A 120 -16.81 13.90 6.03
C ASP A 120 -17.59 12.69 6.48
N ASP A 121 -18.58 12.92 7.34
CA ASP A 121 -19.56 11.89 7.69
C ASP A 121 -20.44 11.54 6.49
N TRP A 122 -20.70 10.26 6.23
CA TRP A 122 -21.52 9.85 5.09
C TRP A 122 -22.89 10.54 5.00
N ARG A 123 -23.44 10.99 6.14
CA ARG A 123 -24.72 11.70 6.23
C ARG A 123 -24.68 13.12 5.66
N THR A 124 -23.50 13.73 5.50
CA THR A 124 -23.36 15.07 4.89
C THR A 124 -23.54 15.04 3.37
N TYR A 125 -23.42 13.87 2.75
CA TYR A 125 -23.63 13.64 1.32
C TYR A 125 -25.11 13.45 0.95
N LEU A 126 -25.99 13.30 1.94
CA LEU A 126 -27.43 13.19 1.73
C LEU A 126 -28.05 14.56 1.42
N PRO A 127 -29.10 14.65 0.57
CA PRO A 127 -29.85 15.88 0.42
C PRO A 127 -30.42 16.38 1.76
N GLU A 128 -30.55 17.70 1.92
CA GLU A 128 -31.01 18.34 3.16
C GLU A 128 -32.37 17.81 3.64
N GLU A 129 -33.25 17.45 2.70
CA GLU A 129 -34.56 16.87 2.98
C GLU A 129 -34.55 15.38 3.40
N ALA A 130 -33.42 14.69 3.23
CA ALA A 130 -33.31 13.28 3.55
C ALA A 130 -33.29 13.05 5.07
N LYS A 131 -33.96 11.98 5.51
CA LYS A 131 -34.02 11.64 6.94
C LYS A 131 -32.64 11.23 7.44
N GLY A 132 -32.11 11.99 8.40
CA GLY A 132 -30.82 11.71 9.02
C GLY A 132 -29.63 12.41 8.35
N ALA A 133 -29.90 13.25 7.33
CA ALA A 133 -28.89 14.14 6.76
C ALA A 133 -28.30 15.04 7.84
N LEU A 134 -26.99 15.28 7.75
CA LEU A 134 -26.26 16.23 8.57
C LEU A 134 -25.82 17.41 7.69
N PRO A 135 -25.77 18.63 8.22
CA PRO A 135 -25.14 19.73 7.52
C PRO A 135 -23.64 19.47 7.40
N ASP A 136 -23.07 19.92 6.29
CA ASP A 136 -21.63 20.00 6.10
C ASP A 136 -21.07 21.19 6.87
N GLU A 137 -20.10 20.96 7.76
CA GLU A 137 -19.59 22.01 8.66
C GLU A 137 -18.43 22.81 8.07
N ASP A 138 -17.71 22.26 7.09
CA ASP A 138 -16.62 22.92 6.40
C ASP A 138 -16.83 22.96 4.88
N PRO A 139 -16.07 23.79 4.15
CA PRO A 139 -16.25 23.96 2.71
C PRO A 139 -15.51 22.89 1.91
N GLY A 140 -16.23 22.13 1.09
CA GLY A 140 -15.63 21.28 0.08
C GLY A 140 -16.09 19.85 0.22
N ARG A 141 -15.25 18.93 -0.24
CA ARG A 141 -15.30 17.49 0.03
C ARG A 141 -13.87 16.97 -0.07
N PRO A 142 -13.47 15.99 0.75
CA PRO A 142 -12.08 15.59 0.81
C PRO A 142 -11.67 14.83 -0.45
N ILE A 143 -10.38 14.95 -0.77
CA ILE A 143 -9.70 14.02 -1.67
C ILE A 143 -8.96 13.05 -0.75
N GLU A 144 -9.26 11.77 -0.88
CA GLU A 144 -8.92 10.75 0.09
C GLU A 144 -7.97 9.72 -0.53
N LEU A 145 -7.02 9.26 0.28
CA LEU A 145 -6.12 8.16 -0.04
C LEU A 145 -6.50 6.93 0.77
N PHE A 146 -6.73 5.82 0.08
CA PHE A 146 -7.02 4.52 0.70
C PHE A 146 -5.96 3.50 0.30
N ALA A 147 -5.90 2.38 1.04
CA ALA A 147 -5.28 1.17 0.54
C ALA A 147 -6.06 0.65 -0.68
N ALA A 148 -5.41 -0.08 -1.57
CA ALA A 148 -6.09 -0.81 -2.62
C ALA A 148 -6.47 -2.23 -2.15
N GLY A 149 -7.76 -2.55 -2.23
CA GLY A 149 -8.26 -3.91 -2.13
C GLY A 149 -8.42 -4.55 -3.51
N PHE A 150 -8.37 -5.87 -3.57
CA PHE A 150 -8.44 -6.64 -4.82
C PHE A 150 -9.56 -7.68 -4.75
N ARG A 151 -10.17 -7.99 -5.90
CA ARG A 151 -11.19 -9.03 -6.03
C ARG A 151 -11.10 -9.73 -7.37
N ASN A 152 -12.00 -10.69 -7.64
CA ASN A 152 -12.07 -11.42 -8.91
C ASN A 152 -10.77 -12.18 -9.28
N GLY A 153 -9.99 -12.60 -8.28
CA GLY A 153 -8.73 -13.34 -8.48
C GLY A 153 -7.52 -12.46 -8.77
N TYR A 154 -7.66 -11.13 -8.73
CA TYR A 154 -6.53 -10.22 -8.66
C TYR A 154 -6.02 -10.15 -7.23
N GLU A 155 -4.72 -9.95 -7.11
CA GLU A 155 -3.97 -9.73 -5.89
C GLU A 155 -2.99 -8.59 -6.13
N ARG A 156 -2.38 -8.08 -5.06
CA ARG A 156 -1.45 -6.95 -5.09
C ARG A 156 -0.35 -7.14 -6.13
N LEU A 157 0.25 -8.33 -6.20
CA LEU A 157 1.34 -8.63 -7.13
C LEU A 157 0.88 -9.05 -8.53
N THR A 158 -0.39 -9.47 -8.70
CA THR A 158 -0.87 -9.98 -10.00
C THR A 158 -1.55 -8.91 -10.83
N TRP A 159 -2.02 -7.83 -10.21
CA TRP A 159 -2.67 -6.72 -10.92
C TRP A 159 -1.68 -5.86 -11.72
N ALA A 160 -2.07 -5.47 -12.93
CA ALA A 160 -1.36 -4.54 -13.79
C ALA A 160 -2.25 -3.38 -14.26
N GLU A 161 -1.62 -2.23 -14.55
CA GLU A 161 -2.32 -1.00 -14.99
C GLU A 161 -3.21 -1.18 -16.22
N GLY A 162 -2.90 -2.17 -17.07
CA GLY A 162 -3.61 -2.50 -18.30
C GLY A 162 -4.80 -3.45 -18.13
N ASP A 163 -5.04 -4.00 -16.94
CA ASP A 163 -6.05 -5.04 -16.72
C ASP A 163 -7.49 -4.55 -16.95
N SER A 164 -8.47 -5.44 -16.93
CA SER A 164 -9.87 -5.03 -17.07
C SER A 164 -10.33 -4.19 -15.86
N PHE A 165 -11.32 -3.30 -16.07
CA PHE A 165 -11.98 -2.61 -14.96
C PHE A 165 -12.70 -3.63 -14.05
N SER A 166 -13.44 -4.55 -14.66
CA SER A 166 -14.19 -5.62 -14.00
C SER A 166 -14.22 -6.84 -14.91
N ASP A 167 -14.13 -8.03 -14.29
CA ASP A 167 -14.35 -9.32 -14.96
C ASP A 167 -15.79 -9.85 -14.83
N THR A 168 -16.69 -9.06 -14.21
CA THR A 168 -18.10 -9.43 -14.02
C THR A 168 -19.03 -8.53 -14.82
N ASP A 169 -19.22 -7.29 -14.38
CA ASP A 169 -20.12 -6.32 -14.98
C ASP A 169 -19.50 -4.92 -14.97
N LEU A 170 -19.76 -4.15 -16.04
CA LEU A 170 -19.31 -2.75 -16.14
C LEU A 170 -20.14 -1.79 -15.30
N PHE A 171 -21.35 -2.20 -14.91
CA PHE A 171 -22.28 -1.42 -14.10
C PHE A 171 -22.55 -2.16 -12.79
N GLY A 172 -23.01 -1.43 -11.80
CA GLY A 172 -23.31 -1.98 -10.49
C GLY A 172 -22.31 -1.52 -9.43
N GLN A 173 -22.52 -2.03 -8.23
CA GLN A 173 -21.62 -1.85 -7.10
C GLN A 173 -20.78 -3.10 -6.90
N ASN A 174 -19.58 -2.91 -6.35
CA ASN A 174 -18.63 -3.97 -6.01
C ASN A 174 -18.17 -4.83 -7.20
N THR A 175 -18.19 -4.29 -8.43
CA THR A 175 -17.80 -5.06 -9.64
C THR A 175 -16.33 -4.86 -10.02
N ARG A 176 -15.75 -3.68 -9.73
CA ARG A 176 -14.37 -3.32 -10.07
C ARG A 176 -13.34 -4.28 -9.47
N ASN A 177 -12.30 -4.63 -10.21
CA ASN A 177 -11.26 -5.58 -9.79
C ASN A 177 -10.35 -5.03 -8.69
N VAL A 178 -10.14 -3.71 -8.65
CA VAL A 178 -9.37 -3.01 -7.63
C VAL A 178 -10.21 -1.85 -7.08
N PHE A 179 -10.23 -1.70 -5.77
CA PHE A 179 -11.14 -0.78 -5.06
C PHE A 179 -10.44 -0.07 -3.90
N SER A 180 -10.92 1.12 -3.53
CA SER A 180 -10.56 1.77 -2.27
C SER A 180 -10.99 0.92 -1.09
N ALA A 181 -10.05 0.62 -0.20
CA ALA A 181 -10.29 -0.13 1.00
C ALA A 181 -9.79 0.62 2.25
N GLU A 182 -10.60 0.61 3.30
CA GLU A 182 -10.15 0.98 4.65
C GLU A 182 -9.52 -0.24 5.33
N ILE A 183 -8.60 0.03 6.26
CA ILE A 183 -8.04 -1.00 7.15
C ILE A 183 -8.96 -1.08 8.37
N THR A 184 -9.55 -2.25 8.62
CA THR A 184 -10.43 -2.46 9.78
C THR A 184 -9.61 -2.73 11.05
N PRO A 185 -10.21 -2.66 12.25
CA PRO A 185 -9.48 -2.85 13.51
C PRO A 185 -8.80 -4.22 13.69
N ASP A 186 -9.11 -5.20 12.86
CA ASP A 186 -8.46 -6.52 12.81
C ASP A 186 -7.35 -6.62 11.73
N GLY A 187 -7.00 -5.50 11.09
CA GLY A 187 -5.99 -5.42 10.02
C GLY A 187 -6.52 -5.78 8.62
N SER A 188 -7.75 -6.30 8.51
CA SER A 188 -8.28 -6.68 7.19
C SER A 188 -8.72 -5.48 6.34
N LEU A 189 -8.80 -5.67 5.03
CA LEU A 189 -9.24 -4.62 4.10
C LEU A 189 -10.75 -4.70 3.85
N ARG A 190 -11.49 -3.64 4.21
CA ARG A 190 -12.92 -3.51 3.91
C ARG A 190 -13.13 -2.60 2.71
N ASP A 191 -13.92 -3.08 1.75
CA ASP A 191 -14.34 -2.27 0.61
C ASP A 191 -15.20 -1.06 1.03
N VAL A 192 -14.75 0.13 0.62
CA VAL A 192 -15.42 1.41 0.87
C VAL A 192 -15.99 2.07 -0.38
N SER A 193 -15.98 1.36 -1.52
CA SER A 193 -16.47 1.89 -2.81
C SER A 193 -17.88 2.45 -2.72
N SER A 194 -18.75 1.80 -1.92
CA SER A 194 -20.15 2.20 -1.74
C SER A 194 -20.49 2.51 -0.28
N SER A 195 -19.62 3.24 0.42
CA SER A 195 -19.79 3.56 1.84
C SER A 195 -21.06 4.37 2.14
N PHE A 196 -21.36 5.34 1.28
CA PHE A 196 -22.56 6.18 1.37
C PHE A 196 -23.86 5.37 1.29
N THR A 197 -24.02 4.47 0.31
CA THR A 197 -25.20 3.59 0.17
C THR A 197 -25.24 2.46 1.23
N ARG A 198 -24.18 2.33 2.03
CA ARG A 198 -24.06 1.33 3.11
C ARG A 198 -24.08 1.96 4.51
N ASP A 199 -24.47 3.23 4.61
CA ASP A 199 -24.68 3.96 5.86
C ASP A 199 -23.44 4.01 6.78
N PHE A 200 -22.23 4.15 6.22
CA PHE A 200 -21.01 4.30 7.02
C PHE A 200 -20.01 5.31 6.45
N THR A 201 -19.26 5.94 7.35
CA THR A 201 -18.13 6.81 7.02
C THR A 201 -16.86 5.98 6.90
N ALA A 202 -16.21 6.03 5.75
CA ALA A 202 -14.96 5.34 5.51
C ALA A 202 -13.80 6.09 6.18
N ILE A 203 -12.78 5.35 6.66
CA ILE A 203 -11.58 5.94 7.25
C ILE A 203 -10.43 5.82 6.23
N PRO A 204 -9.99 6.92 5.60
CA PRO A 204 -8.85 6.90 4.69
C PRO A 204 -7.52 6.74 5.43
N LEU A 205 -6.47 6.36 4.71
CA LEU A 205 -5.09 6.40 5.20
C LEU A 205 -4.65 7.85 5.47
N ALA A 206 -5.10 8.77 4.62
CA ALA A 206 -4.82 10.20 4.72
C ALA A 206 -5.79 11.01 3.83
N ILE A 207 -5.91 12.31 4.12
CA ILE A 207 -6.62 13.29 3.29
C ILE A 207 -5.59 14.20 2.63
N ALA A 208 -5.89 14.64 1.41
CA ALA A 208 -5.04 15.57 0.69
C ALA A 208 -4.92 16.91 1.41
N SER A 209 -3.69 17.35 1.61
CA SER A 209 -3.36 18.76 1.81
C SER A 209 -2.73 19.33 0.54
N PHE A 210 -2.80 20.65 0.37
CA PHE A 210 -2.09 21.36 -0.69
C PHE A 210 -1.21 22.42 -0.05
N PRO A 211 0.12 22.20 0.04
CA PRO A 211 1.02 23.14 0.68
C PRO A 211 0.87 24.57 0.12
N GLY A 212 0.60 25.53 1.00
CA GLY A 212 0.39 26.93 0.63
C GLY A 212 -1.06 27.31 0.31
N TYR A 213 -2.00 26.37 0.44
CA TYR A 213 -3.43 26.62 0.37
C TYR A 213 -4.09 26.37 1.74
N GLU A 214 -5.09 27.17 2.07
CA GLU A 214 -5.91 27.03 3.27
C GLU A 214 -7.24 26.34 2.96
N ALA A 215 -7.91 25.83 3.99
CA ALA A 215 -9.25 25.24 3.87
C ALA A 215 -10.22 26.26 3.22
N GLY A 216 -11.02 25.79 2.25
CA GLY A 216 -11.91 26.67 1.47
C GLY A 216 -11.30 27.28 0.20
N GLU A 217 -9.98 27.16 -0.03
CA GLU A 217 -9.33 27.61 -1.27
C GLU A 217 -9.34 26.52 -2.35
N THR A 218 -9.24 26.89 -3.62
CA THR A 218 -9.27 25.96 -4.76
C THR A 218 -7.90 25.91 -5.46
N PRO A 219 -7.14 24.81 -5.30
CA PRO A 219 -5.90 24.56 -6.01
C PRO A 219 -6.05 24.61 -7.53
N VAL A 220 -5.02 25.14 -8.18
CA VAL A 220 -4.93 25.21 -9.64
C VAL A 220 -4.14 24.03 -10.21
N GLU A 221 -4.16 23.90 -11.53
CA GLU A 221 -3.32 22.92 -12.24
C GLU A 221 -1.84 23.02 -11.83
N GLY A 222 -1.19 21.87 -11.68
CA GLY A 222 0.21 21.76 -11.30
C GLY A 222 0.48 21.76 -9.79
N GLU A 223 -0.51 22.10 -8.96
CA GLU A 223 -0.40 21.96 -7.51
C GLU A 223 -0.38 20.48 -7.10
N VAL A 224 0.32 20.20 -6.00
CA VAL A 224 0.59 18.83 -5.55
C VAL A 224 -0.28 18.51 -4.34
N ALA A 225 -1.21 17.57 -4.51
CA ALA A 225 -1.92 16.97 -3.39
C ALA A 225 -0.94 16.10 -2.61
N THR A 226 -0.76 16.39 -1.32
CA THR A 226 0.17 15.71 -0.41
C THR A 226 -0.61 15.00 0.68
N PHE A 227 -0.31 13.73 0.85
CA PHE A 227 -0.94 12.83 1.81
C PHE A 227 0.14 12.33 2.76
N GLU A 228 0.09 12.75 4.01
CA GLU A 228 0.98 12.27 5.07
C GLU A 228 0.24 11.16 5.82
N LEU A 229 0.80 9.95 5.82
CA LEU A 229 0.23 8.83 6.55
C LEU A 229 0.70 8.87 8.00
N ASP A 230 -0.20 8.58 8.93
CA ASP A 230 0.15 8.41 10.34
C ASP A 230 0.81 7.05 10.56
N THR A 231 2.13 6.99 10.41
CA THR A 231 2.90 5.77 10.64
C THR A 231 3.04 5.41 12.13
N SER A 232 2.44 6.17 13.05
CA SER A 232 2.28 5.75 14.44
C SER A 232 1.02 4.91 14.67
N ASP A 233 0.09 4.89 13.69
CA ASP A 233 -1.07 4.00 13.71
C ASP A 233 -0.62 2.55 13.42
N PRO A 234 -0.84 1.60 14.35
CA PRO A 234 -0.45 0.20 14.15
C PRO A 234 -1.14 -0.47 12.96
N LEU A 235 -2.34 -0.02 12.56
CA LEU A 235 -3.03 -0.54 11.38
C LEU A 235 -2.32 -0.11 10.10
N ILE A 236 -1.91 1.15 10.02
CA ILE A 236 -1.16 1.68 8.87
C ILE A 236 0.23 1.03 8.81
N GLN A 237 0.92 0.90 9.95
CA GLN A 237 2.20 0.17 10.04
C GLN A 237 2.08 -1.26 9.54
N GLY A 238 1.10 -2.02 10.03
CA GLY A 238 0.89 -3.41 9.61
C GLY A 238 0.66 -3.52 8.10
N TRP A 239 -0.20 -2.67 7.53
CA TRP A 239 -0.45 -2.67 6.08
C TRP A 239 0.77 -2.26 5.25
N LEU A 240 1.55 -1.29 5.71
CA LEU A 240 2.80 -0.88 5.06
C LEU A 240 3.81 -2.02 5.10
N GLY A 241 3.97 -2.67 6.25
CA GLY A 241 4.85 -3.82 6.44
C GLY A 241 4.49 -5.00 5.54
N GLU A 242 3.22 -5.42 5.52
CA GLU A 242 2.74 -6.47 4.60
C GLU A 242 3.02 -6.12 3.13
N SER A 243 2.82 -4.86 2.76
CA SER A 243 3.01 -4.40 1.38
C SER A 243 4.50 -4.35 1.00
N LEU A 244 5.38 -3.90 1.90
CA LEU A 244 6.83 -3.92 1.71
C LEU A 244 7.40 -5.35 1.71
N ASP A 245 6.83 -6.24 2.52
CA ASP A 245 7.18 -7.66 2.57
C ASP A 245 6.95 -8.35 1.21
N GLU A 246 5.80 -8.06 0.58
CA GLU A 246 5.51 -8.50 -0.78
C GLU A 246 6.30 -7.73 -1.86
N GLY A 247 6.82 -6.55 -1.51
CA GLY A 247 7.63 -5.70 -2.40
C GLY A 247 6.83 -4.77 -3.30
N ARG A 248 5.60 -4.42 -2.91
CA ARG A 248 4.74 -3.52 -3.68
C ARG A 248 3.79 -2.74 -2.78
N LEU A 249 3.66 -1.44 -2.99
CA LEU A 249 2.61 -0.61 -2.39
C LEU A 249 1.56 -0.28 -3.45
N VAL A 250 0.27 -0.39 -3.11
CA VAL A 250 -0.82 -0.02 -4.03
C VAL A 250 -1.87 0.80 -3.30
N PHE A 251 -2.07 2.03 -3.75
CA PHE A 251 -2.99 3.01 -3.18
C PHE A 251 -4.17 3.28 -4.13
N ALA A 252 -5.26 3.79 -3.56
CA ALA A 252 -6.42 4.26 -4.29
C ALA A 252 -6.73 5.72 -3.89
N VAL A 253 -6.59 6.65 -4.83
CA VAL A 253 -6.98 8.06 -4.67
C VAL A 253 -8.41 8.25 -5.19
N THR A 254 -9.27 8.84 -4.38
CA THR A 254 -10.69 9.00 -4.71
C THR A 254 -11.28 10.23 -4.02
N SER A 255 -12.50 10.62 -4.41
CA SER A 255 -13.28 11.61 -3.68
C SER A 255 -14.77 11.34 -3.88
N LEU A 256 -15.61 11.74 -2.93
CA LEU A 256 -17.06 11.74 -3.09
C LEU A 256 -17.60 13.08 -3.62
N ILE A 257 -16.75 13.95 -4.18
CA ILE A 257 -17.21 15.15 -4.92
C ILE A 257 -18.15 14.71 -6.04
N GLY A 258 -19.40 15.16 -6.00
CA GLY A 258 -20.41 14.77 -6.98
C GLY A 258 -20.07 15.22 -8.40
N ALA A 259 -20.09 14.28 -9.35
CA ALA A 259 -20.02 14.60 -10.77
C ALA A 259 -21.40 15.08 -11.28
N SER A 260 -21.47 16.26 -11.90
CA SER A 260 -22.66 16.67 -12.66
C SER A 260 -22.46 16.37 -14.14
N GLN A 261 -23.40 15.64 -14.76
CA GLN A 261 -23.34 15.39 -16.20
C GLN A 261 -23.47 16.72 -16.96
N GLY A 262 -22.40 17.12 -17.64
CA GLY A 262 -22.44 18.12 -18.71
C GLY A 262 -21.77 19.47 -18.45
N ASP A 263 -21.23 19.78 -17.25
CA ASP A 263 -20.59 21.09 -17.05
C ASP A 263 -19.58 21.23 -15.89
N SER A 264 -19.20 20.18 -15.15
CA SER A 264 -18.17 20.34 -14.10
C SER A 264 -16.77 19.95 -14.58
N VAL A 265 -15.80 20.82 -14.29
CA VAL A 265 -14.39 20.44 -14.21
C VAL A 265 -14.29 19.45 -13.06
N LEU A 266 -14.00 18.18 -13.36
CA LEU A 266 -13.67 17.19 -12.32
C LEU A 266 -12.24 17.41 -11.86
N THR A 267 -11.94 17.16 -10.59
CA THR A 267 -10.57 17.11 -10.12
C THR A 267 -9.84 15.99 -10.86
N GLN A 268 -8.79 16.36 -11.60
CA GLN A 268 -7.97 15.42 -12.36
C GLN A 268 -6.52 15.50 -11.94
N PHE A 269 -5.83 14.38 -12.07
CA PHE A 269 -4.42 14.23 -11.75
C PHE A 269 -3.64 13.71 -12.93
N TYR A 270 -2.38 14.14 -13.01
CA TYR A 270 -1.44 13.64 -14.00
C TYR A 270 -1.16 12.17 -13.74
N LEU A 271 -1.21 11.39 -14.82
CA LEU A 271 -0.78 10.00 -14.84
C LEU A 271 0.56 9.90 -15.56
N ARG A 272 1.27 8.81 -15.33
CA ARG A 272 2.65 8.59 -15.82
C ARG A 272 2.77 8.71 -17.33
N GLU A 273 1.77 8.29 -18.09
CA GLU A 273 1.78 8.37 -19.56
C GLU A 273 1.43 9.77 -20.10
N ASN A 274 1.29 10.78 -19.25
CA ASN A 274 1.10 12.15 -19.72
C ASN A 274 2.35 12.66 -20.44
N PRO A 275 2.24 13.26 -21.64
CA PRO A 275 3.40 13.83 -22.34
C PRO A 275 4.16 14.89 -21.53
N LEU A 276 3.48 15.67 -20.67
CA LEU A 276 4.13 16.64 -19.79
C LEU A 276 4.93 15.97 -18.67
N VAL A 277 4.52 14.77 -18.24
CA VAL A 277 5.28 13.95 -17.31
C VAL A 277 6.48 13.31 -18.02
N GLU A 278 6.26 12.70 -19.19
CA GLU A 278 7.32 12.08 -19.99
C GLU A 278 8.46 13.04 -20.36
N VAL A 279 8.14 14.31 -20.61
CA VAL A 279 9.14 15.36 -20.92
C VAL A 279 9.65 16.13 -19.69
N GLY A 280 9.22 15.76 -18.47
CA GLY A 280 9.70 16.34 -17.21
C GLY A 280 9.23 17.77 -16.92
N VAL A 281 8.06 18.16 -17.43
CA VAL A 281 7.39 19.45 -17.13
C VAL A 281 6.44 19.33 -15.93
N ARG A 282 5.94 18.12 -15.70
CA ARG A 282 5.10 17.72 -14.57
C ARG A 282 5.63 16.42 -13.99
N GLU A 283 5.20 16.10 -12.79
CA GLU A 283 5.56 14.86 -12.10
C GLU A 283 4.37 13.89 -12.12
N SER A 284 4.65 12.59 -12.20
CA SER A 284 3.67 11.56 -11.86
C SER A 284 3.49 11.48 -10.34
N SER A 285 2.67 10.54 -9.86
CA SER A 285 2.65 10.22 -8.44
C SER A 285 4.02 9.80 -7.93
N VAL A 286 4.33 10.20 -6.69
CA VAL A 286 5.58 9.92 -5.98
C VAL A 286 5.28 9.47 -4.57
N ILE A 287 6.05 8.52 -4.04
CA ILE A 287 6.13 8.27 -2.60
C ILE A 287 7.50 8.68 -2.07
N THR A 288 7.51 9.16 -0.83
CA THR A 288 8.72 9.35 -0.04
C THR A 288 8.52 8.74 1.34
N PHE A 289 9.43 7.89 1.77
CA PHE A 289 9.34 7.22 3.07
C PHE A 289 10.71 6.81 3.61
N SER A 290 10.77 6.63 4.92
CA SER A 290 11.93 6.07 5.61
C SER A 290 11.51 4.79 6.30
N VAL A 291 12.25 3.70 6.10
CA VAL A 291 11.98 2.40 6.72
C VAL A 291 13.25 1.79 7.28
N ASP A 292 13.14 1.24 8.48
CA ASP A 292 14.16 0.40 9.09
C ASP A 292 13.74 -1.06 8.98
N ILE A 293 14.64 -1.92 8.51
CA ILE A 293 14.48 -3.37 8.60
C ILE A 293 14.88 -3.77 10.00
N ILE A 294 13.90 -4.12 10.81
CA ILE A 294 14.11 -4.55 12.19
C ILE A 294 14.12 -6.07 12.25
N ASP A 295 14.98 -6.60 13.12
CA ASP A 295 14.91 -8.02 13.44
C ASP A 295 13.69 -8.24 14.32
N VAL A 296 12.63 -8.83 13.76
CA VAL A 296 11.54 -9.36 14.58
C VAL A 296 11.95 -10.64 15.29
N CYS A 297 13.08 -11.24 14.89
CA CYS A 297 13.60 -12.48 15.43
C CYS A 297 14.64 -12.30 16.54
N GLU A 298 14.86 -11.08 17.06
CA GLU A 298 15.60 -10.89 18.32
C GLU A 298 14.73 -11.30 19.53
N ILE A 299 14.35 -12.57 19.57
CA ILE A 299 13.84 -13.22 20.77
C ILE A 299 15.05 -13.93 21.39
N PRO A 300 15.56 -13.49 22.56
CA PRO A 300 16.71 -14.15 23.20
C PRO A 300 16.54 -15.66 23.36
N GLU A 301 15.28 -16.10 23.50
CA GLU A 301 14.86 -17.48 23.64
C GLU A 301 14.87 -18.29 22.31
N ASP A 302 14.96 -17.66 21.14
CA ASP A 302 15.20 -18.31 19.85
C ASP A 302 16.71 -18.57 19.70
N LEU A 303 17.11 -19.79 20.04
CA LEU A 303 18.51 -20.19 20.08
C LEU A 303 19.04 -20.71 18.75
N ASN A 304 18.12 -21.05 17.83
CA ASN A 304 18.45 -21.63 16.56
C ASN A 304 18.35 -20.61 15.40
N GLY A 305 17.69 -19.47 15.64
CA GLY A 305 17.57 -18.32 14.76
C GLY A 305 16.55 -18.55 13.63
N ASP A 306 15.53 -19.38 13.86
CA ASP A 306 14.45 -19.64 12.89
C ASP A 306 13.17 -18.82 13.15
N CYS A 307 13.26 -17.82 14.03
CA CYS A 307 12.21 -16.86 14.36
C CYS A 307 11.01 -17.47 15.06
N ILE A 308 11.12 -18.68 15.61
CA ILE A 308 10.06 -19.34 16.37
C ILE A 308 10.69 -19.97 17.60
N VAL A 309 10.21 -19.64 18.80
CA VAL A 309 10.70 -20.34 20.00
C VAL A 309 9.95 -21.66 20.15
N ASP A 310 10.58 -22.77 19.74
CA ASP A 310 9.93 -24.08 19.77
C ASP A 310 10.77 -25.20 20.42
N GLY A 311 10.43 -26.46 20.08
CA GLY A 311 11.13 -27.63 20.59
C GLY A 311 12.60 -27.71 20.15
N ALA A 312 12.97 -27.07 19.04
CA ALA A 312 14.34 -26.97 18.57
C ALA A 312 15.17 -26.09 19.52
N ASP A 313 14.67 -24.93 19.92
CA ASP A 313 15.32 -24.02 20.87
C ASP A 313 15.40 -24.65 22.25
N LEU A 314 14.32 -25.29 22.70
CA LEU A 314 14.35 -26.06 23.94
C LEU A 314 15.43 -27.16 23.89
N GLY A 315 15.62 -27.80 22.74
CA GLY A 315 16.68 -28.79 22.54
C GLY A 315 18.08 -28.20 22.68
N ILE A 316 18.32 -27.02 22.08
CA ILE A 316 19.59 -26.29 22.21
C ILE A 316 19.79 -25.81 23.65
N PHE A 317 18.77 -25.24 24.27
CA PHE A 317 18.78 -24.76 25.65
C PHE A 317 19.18 -25.87 26.63
N LEU A 318 18.59 -27.07 26.50
CA LEU A 318 18.93 -28.22 27.34
C LEU A 318 20.37 -28.70 27.16
N SER A 319 21.00 -28.45 26.01
CA SER A 319 22.43 -28.74 25.79
C SER A 319 23.36 -27.80 26.58
N ARG A 320 22.86 -26.61 26.96
CA ARG A 320 23.56 -25.59 27.74
C ARG A 320 23.23 -25.65 29.24
N TRP A 321 22.43 -26.63 29.67
CA TRP A 321 22.01 -26.75 31.07
C TRP A 321 23.19 -26.87 32.03
N ASN A 322 23.13 -26.14 33.16
CA ASN A 322 24.18 -26.11 34.19
C ASN A 322 25.54 -25.65 33.64
N THR A 323 25.53 -24.73 32.68
CA THR A 323 26.71 -24.00 32.17
C THR A 323 26.57 -22.50 32.47
N ALA A 324 27.62 -21.73 32.21
CA ALA A 324 27.60 -20.25 32.28
C ALA A 324 27.54 -19.63 30.87
N ASP A 325 26.85 -20.30 29.94
CA ASP A 325 26.69 -19.82 28.58
C ASP A 325 25.69 -18.65 28.57
N GLU A 326 26.21 -17.44 28.38
CA GLU A 326 25.45 -16.18 28.38
C GLU A 326 24.32 -16.19 27.35
N SER A 327 24.43 -16.99 26.28
CA SER A 327 23.38 -17.08 25.26
C SER A 327 22.12 -17.85 25.70
N ALA A 328 22.14 -18.51 26.87
CA ALA A 328 20.96 -19.17 27.45
C ALA A 328 20.73 -18.81 28.93
N ASP A 329 21.51 -17.86 29.48
CA ASP A 329 21.38 -17.32 30.84
C ASP A 329 20.53 -16.05 30.79
N TYR A 330 19.23 -16.23 30.57
CA TYR A 330 18.28 -15.15 30.33
C TYR A 330 17.99 -14.31 31.57
N ASN A 331 18.27 -14.80 32.78
CA ASN A 331 18.10 -14.04 34.02
C ASN A 331 19.41 -13.43 34.54
N GLU A 332 20.53 -13.64 33.83
CA GLU A 332 21.87 -13.14 34.13
C GLU A 332 22.38 -13.55 35.52
N ASP A 333 21.98 -14.73 36.01
CA ASP A 333 22.41 -15.24 37.33
C ASP A 333 23.76 -16.01 37.29
N GLY A 334 24.32 -16.17 36.09
CA GLY A 334 25.59 -16.81 35.82
C GLY A 334 25.50 -18.33 35.64
N ILE A 335 24.29 -18.92 35.62
CA ILE A 335 24.10 -20.35 35.41
C ILE A 335 22.76 -20.69 34.73
N VAL A 336 22.82 -21.30 33.54
CA VAL A 336 21.64 -21.78 32.81
C VAL A 336 20.89 -22.85 33.60
N ASN A 337 19.71 -22.51 34.12
CA ASN A 337 18.94 -23.36 35.02
C ASN A 337 17.41 -23.23 34.84
N GLY A 338 16.64 -23.67 35.84
CA GLY A 338 15.18 -23.61 35.79
C GLY A 338 14.60 -22.20 35.73
N GLY A 339 15.36 -21.18 36.16
CA GLY A 339 15.01 -19.77 36.00
C GLY A 339 14.92 -19.38 34.53
N ASP A 340 15.93 -19.73 33.74
CA ASP A 340 16.02 -19.43 32.31
C ASP A 340 15.03 -20.27 31.49
N LEU A 341 14.83 -21.53 31.87
CA LEU A 341 13.81 -22.38 31.25
C LEU A 341 12.41 -21.77 31.38
N GLY A 342 12.13 -21.10 32.51
CA GLY A 342 10.87 -20.39 32.71
C GLY A 342 10.68 -19.24 31.72
N ARG A 343 11.77 -18.57 31.30
CA ARG A 343 11.74 -17.51 30.27
C ARG A 343 11.53 -18.10 28.88
N LEU A 344 12.28 -19.14 28.52
CA LEU A 344 12.10 -19.86 27.25
C LEU A 344 10.66 -20.35 27.08
N LEU A 345 10.10 -20.99 28.09
CA LEU A 345 8.72 -21.50 28.03
C LEU A 345 7.66 -20.39 27.99
N ALA A 346 7.97 -19.19 28.52
CA ALA A 346 7.10 -18.04 28.41
C ALA A 346 7.08 -17.44 27.00
N ALA A 347 8.17 -17.62 26.26
CA ALA A 347 8.30 -17.25 24.86
C ALA A 347 7.86 -18.36 23.88
N PHE A 348 7.48 -19.54 24.36
CA PHE A 348 7.23 -20.70 23.50
C PHE A 348 6.06 -20.47 22.52
N GLY A 349 6.34 -20.63 21.22
CA GLY A 349 5.40 -20.39 20.13
C GLY A 349 5.19 -18.91 19.78
N LEU A 350 6.01 -18.00 20.34
CA LEU A 350 6.22 -16.67 19.78
C LEU A 350 6.98 -16.76 18.47
#